data_AF-A0A524LNM4-F1
#
_entry.id   AF-A0A524LNM4-F1
#
_cell.length_a   1.000
_cell.length_b   1.000
_cell.length_c   1.000
_cell.angle_alpha   90.00
_cell.angle_beta   90.00
_cell.angle_gamma   90.00
#
_symmetry.space_group_name_H-M   'P 1'
#
loop_
_entity.id
_entity.type
_entity.pdbx_description
1 polymer ?
#
loop_
_entity_poly.entity_id
_entity_poly.type
_entity_poly.pdbx_seq_one_letter_code
_entity_poly.pdbx_strand_id
1 'polypeptide(L)' 'FMVVASIEGKKNAKKFIELVKNDDGILLNCGIGTGKTSREAANLATKSLDTIREIRDSGKEKPEVFEIQC' A
#
# COMPACT_ATOMS: atom_id res chain seq x y z
N PHE A 1 2.74 -4.48 -8.58
CA PHE A 1 1.88 -3.80 -9.57
C PHE A 1 1.72 -2.33 -9.16
N MET A 2 1.46 -1.45 -10.13
CA MET A 2 1.15 -0.04 -9.89
C MET A 2 -0.26 0.24 -10.39
N VAL A 3 -1.09 0.85 -9.57
CA VAL A 3 -2.48 1.18 -9.90
C VAL A 3 -2.70 2.65 -9.63
N VAL A 4 -3.19 3.39 -10.62
CA VAL A 4 -3.60 4.78 -10.43
C VAL A 4 -5.02 4.77 -9.86
N ALA A 5 -5.21 5.44 -8.72
CA ALA A 5 -6.49 5.48 -8.03
C ALA A 5 -6.82 6.92 -7.58
N SER A 6 -8.11 7.24 -7.53
CA SER A 6 -8.60 8.46 -6.91
C SER A 6 -8.54 8.37 -5.38
N ILE A 7 -8.77 9.49 -4.69
CA ILE A 7 -8.89 9.55 -3.22
C ILE A 7 -10.01 8.64 -2.71
N GLU A 8 -11.11 8.49 -3.46
CA GLU A 8 -12.18 7.56 -3.13
C GLU A 8 -11.74 6.12 -3.39
N GLY A 9 -11.12 5.88 -4.55
CA GLY A 9 -10.68 4.54 -4.99
C GLY A 9 -9.65 3.92 -4.05
N LYS A 10 -8.70 4.70 -3.52
CA LYS A 10 -7.67 4.19 -2.59
C LYS A 10 -8.25 3.64 -1.29
N LYS A 11 -9.44 4.08 -0.86
CA LYS A 11 -10.12 3.53 0.34
C LYS A 11 -10.49 2.06 0.19
N ASN A 12 -10.66 1.58 -1.05
CA ASN A 12 -11.00 0.19 -1.33
C ASN A 12 -9.78 -0.76 -1.32
N ALA A 13 -8.55 -0.24 -1.23
CA ALA A 13 -7.34 -1.05 -1.28
C ALA A 13 -7.32 -2.13 -0.19
N LYS A 14 -7.70 -1.78 1.05
CA LYS A 14 -7.76 -2.72 2.16
C LYS A 14 -8.76 -3.85 1.89
N LYS A 15 -9.98 -3.51 1.46
CA LYS A 15 -11.03 -4.48 1.13
C LYS A 15 -10.59 -5.43 0.01
N PHE A 16 -9.92 -4.91 -1.01
CA PHE A 16 -9.40 -5.73 -2.10
C PHE A 16 -8.34 -6.73 -1.62
N ILE A 17 -7.39 -6.28 -0.77
CA ILE A 17 -6.37 -7.16 -0.18
C ILE A 17 -6.99 -8.23 0.69
N GLU A 18 -7.99 -7.89 1.51
CA GLU A 18 -8.72 -8.85 2.33
C GLU A 18 -9.46 -9.90 1.48
N LEU A 19 -10.08 -9.49 0.37
CA LEU A 19 -10.73 -10.42 -0.56
C LEU A 19 -9.73 -11.42 -1.14
N VAL A 20 -8.60 -10.96 -1.68
CA VAL A 20 -7.56 -11.84 -2.24
C VAL A 20 -6.99 -12.79 -1.17
N LYS A 21 -6.82 -12.30 0.06
CA LYS A 21 -6.38 -13.14 1.18
C LYS A 21 -7.38 -14.25 1.51
N ASN A 22 -8.67 -13.95 1.51
CA ASN A 22 -9.71 -14.90 1.86
C ASN A 22 -9.99 -15.91 0.76
N ASP A 23 -10.01 -15.45 -0.50
CA ASP A 23 -10.41 -16.27 -1.65
C ASP A 23 -9.24 -17.10 -2.18
N ASP A 24 -8.04 -16.52 -2.24
CA ASP A 24 -6.85 -17.15 -2.84
C ASP A 24 -5.81 -17.59 -1.81
N GLY A 25 -5.94 -17.21 -0.53
CA GLY A 25 -4.93 -17.46 0.50
C GLY A 25 -3.64 -16.66 0.31
N ILE A 26 -3.63 -15.65 -0.57
CA ILE A 26 -2.45 -14.87 -0.91
C ILE A 26 -2.38 -13.60 -0.06
N LEU A 27 -1.25 -13.42 0.62
CA LEU A 27 -0.97 -12.20 1.38
C LEU A 27 -0.37 -11.12 0.47
N LEU A 28 -1.11 -10.04 0.26
CA LEU A 28 -0.64 -8.85 -0.45
C LEU A 28 -0.33 -7.70 0.53
N ASN A 29 0.61 -6.85 0.16
CA ASN A 29 0.86 -5.57 0.82
C ASN A 29 0.62 -4.43 -0.18
N CYS A 30 0.16 -3.28 0.30
CA CYS A 30 -0.06 -2.11 -0.54
C CYS A 30 0.53 -0.85 0.09
N GLY A 31 1.45 -0.21 -0.62
CA GLY A 31 1.90 1.14 -0.32
C GLY A 31 1.11 2.13 -1.15
N ILE A 32 0.56 3.16 -0.50
CA ILE A 32 -0.22 4.21 -1.14
C ILE A 32 0.60 5.50 -1.09
N GLY A 33 0.79 6.13 -2.24
CA GLY A 33 1.44 7.43 -2.35
C GLY A 33 0.50 8.46 -2.96
N THR A 34 0.29 9.57 -2.27
CA THR A 34 -0.44 10.73 -2.80
C THR A 34 0.53 11.89 -3.00
N GLY A 35 0.62 12.43 -4.22
CA GLY A 35 1.52 13.56 -4.55
C GLY A 35 0.95 14.43 -5.67
N LYS A 36 1.55 15.60 -5.91
CA LYS A 36 1.08 16.58 -6.90
C LYS A 36 1.39 16.14 -8.33
N THR A 37 2.45 15.35 -8.49
CA THR A 37 2.81 14.71 -9.76
C THR A 37 2.74 13.20 -9.66
N SER A 38 2.56 12.52 -10.79
CA SER A 38 2.59 11.05 -10.83
C SER A 38 3.92 10.47 -10.35
N ARG A 39 5.03 11.18 -10.60
CA ARG A 39 6.37 10.78 -10.13
C ARG A 39 6.47 10.83 -8.61
N GLU A 40 5.96 11.88 -7.99
CA GLU A 40 5.91 11.99 -6.53
C GLU A 40 5.03 10.89 -5.92
N ALA A 41 3.81 10.70 -6.45
CA ALA A 41 2.91 9.65 -5.97
C ALA A 41 3.56 8.26 -6.07
N ALA A 42 4.22 7.94 -7.18
CA ALA A 42 4.95 6.70 -7.35
C ALA A 42 6.08 6.54 -6.32
N ASN A 43 6.92 7.57 -6.14
CA ASN A 43 8.01 7.55 -5.17
C ASN A 43 7.50 7.35 -3.73
N LEU A 44 6.39 8.00 -3.36
CA LEU A 44 5.79 7.86 -2.03
C LEU A 44 5.15 6.48 -1.83
N ALA A 45 4.55 5.91 -2.87
CA ALA A 45 4.01 4.54 -2.82
C ALA A 45 5.13 3.52 -2.62
N THR A 46 6.28 3.69 -3.30
CA THR A 46 7.46 2.86 -3.09
C THR A 46 7.99 2.98 -1.66
N LYS A 47 8.17 4.20 -1.16
CA LYS A 47 8.59 4.43 0.23
C LYS A 47 7.64 3.78 1.24
N SER A 48 6.33 3.86 0.99
CA SER A 48 5.32 3.22 1.86
C SER A 48 5.49 1.70 1.91
N LEU A 49 5.82 1.05 0.80
CA LEU A 49 6.13 -0.38 0.77
C LEU A 49 7.44 -0.71 1.50
N ASP A 50 8.46 0.13 1.36
CA ASP A 50 9.73 -0.06 2.06
C ASP A 50 9.55 0.08 3.58
N THR A 51 8.75 1.03 4.04
CA THR A 51 8.38 1.14 5.46
C THR A 51 7.64 -0.10 5.97
N ILE A 52 6.73 -0.71 5.18
CA ILE A 52 6.09 -1.98 5.56
C ILE A 52 7.14 -3.09 5.74
N ARG A 53 8.15 -3.15 4.86
CA ARG A 53 9.24 -4.13 4.94
C ARG A 53 10.11 -3.91 6.17
N GLU A 54 10.48 -2.67 6.44
CA GLU A 54 11.25 -2.30 7.63
C GLU A 54 10.51 -2.67 8.94
N ILE A 55 9.20 -2.40 9.02
CA ILE A 55 8.39 -2.77 10.19
C ILE A 55 8.38 -4.29 10.39
N ARG A 56 8.16 -5.05 9.30
CA ARG A 56 8.19 -6.52 9.33
C ARG A 56 9.56 -7.03 9.81
N ASP A 57 10.64 -6.48 9.26
CA ASP A 57 12.00 -6.94 9.53
C ASP A 57 12.44 -6.56 10.96
N SER A 58 11.81 -5.54 11.57
CA SER A 58 11.96 -5.18 12.99
C SER A 58 11.24 -6.11 13.98
N GLY A 59 10.49 -7.12 13.49
CA GLY A 59 9.72 -8.05 14.31
C GLY A 59 8.42 -7.48 14.88
N LYS A 60 8.03 -6.27 14.45
CA LYS A 60 6.76 -5.65 14.83
C LYS A 60 5.63 -6.14 13.93
N GLU A 61 4.40 -6.01 14.42
CA GLU A 61 3.22 -6.28 13.61
C GLU A 61 3.17 -5.32 12.42
N LYS A 62 3.29 -5.88 11.21
CA LYS A 62 3.33 -5.09 9.98
C LYS A 62 1.91 -4.73 9.53
N PRO A 63 1.66 -3.49 9.09
CA PRO A 63 0.41 -3.17 8.43
C PRO A 63 0.36 -3.78 7.02
N GLU A 64 -0.82 -4.21 6.57
CA GLU A 64 -1.03 -4.67 5.18
C GLU A 64 -1.12 -3.48 4.19
N VAL A 65 -1.57 -2.33 4.67
CA VAL A 65 -1.67 -1.07 3.90
C VAL A 65 -0.98 0.06 4.66
N PHE A 66 -0.13 0.82 3.98
CA PHE A 66 0.52 2.01 4.53
C PHE A 66 0.46 3.16 3.53
N GLU A 67 0.25 4.38 4.01
CA GLU A 67 0.10 5.56 3.16
C GLU A 67 1.06 6.68 3.56
N ILE A 68 1.69 7.30 2.55
CA ILE A 68 2.44 8.54 2.69
C ILE A 68 1.90 9.58 1.71
N GLN A 69 1.77 10.82 2.17
CA GLN A 69 1.17 11.92 1.42
C GLN A 69 2.10 13.15 1.44
N CYS A 70 2.07 13.96 0.38
CA CYS A 70 2.81 15.23 0.22
C CYS A 70 1.88 16.36 -0.19
#